data_AF-Q2W5M1-F1
#
_entry.id   AF-Q2W5M1-F1
#
_cell.length_a   1.000
_cell.length_b   1.000
_cell.length_c   1.000
_cell.angle_alpha   90.00
_cell.angle_beta   90.00
_cell.angle_gamma   90.00
#
_symmetry.space_group_name_H-M   'P 1'
#
loop_
_entity.id
_entity.type
_entity.pdbx_description
1 polymer ?
#
loop_
_entity_poly.entity_id
_entity_poly.type
_entity_poly.pdbx_seq_one_letter_code
_entity_poly.pdbx_strand_id
1 'polypeptide(L)'
;MDTTSAIITANRVRPVSNAGKLLALADVSILMDGVEVVIHGVQIRADSNGTEVSLPKYRAPDGTWMTAISLPDELKGPMGDVVMAAAIEEGILKERQQ
;
A
#
# COMPACT_ATOMS: atom_id res chain seq x y z
N MET A 1 -9.36 21.78 14.40
CA MET A 1 -8.58 21.19 13.31
C MET A 1 -9.52 21.10 12.14
N ASP A 2 -9.21 21.78 11.06
CA ASP A 2 -10.04 21.73 9.86
C ASP A 2 -9.73 20.41 9.14
N THR A 3 -10.77 19.74 8.68
CA THR A 3 -10.66 18.48 7.93
C THR A 3 -11.07 18.72 6.49
N THR A 4 -10.43 18.01 5.58
CA THR A 4 -10.87 17.89 4.19
C THR A 4 -10.98 16.43 3.81
N SER A 5 -11.74 16.13 2.76
CA SER A 5 -11.87 14.77 2.25
C SER A 5 -10.65 14.38 1.40
N ALA A 6 -10.20 13.14 1.57
CA ALA A 6 -9.20 12.52 0.72
C ALA A 6 -9.84 11.37 -0.07
N ILE A 7 -9.52 11.27 -1.36
CA ILE A 7 -9.89 10.14 -2.20
C ILE A 7 -8.63 9.30 -2.42
N ILE A 8 -8.69 8.01 -2.11
CA ILE A 8 -7.56 7.09 -2.24
C ILE A 8 -7.87 6.10 -3.35
N THR A 9 -6.93 5.93 -4.30
CA THR A 9 -7.06 5.01 -5.42
C THR A 9 -5.82 4.13 -5.52
N ALA A 10 -5.98 2.83 -5.68
CA ALA A 10 -4.89 1.93 -6.07
C ALA A 10 -4.85 1.87 -7.60
N ASN A 11 -3.74 2.33 -8.19
CA ASN A 11 -3.62 2.53 -9.63
C ASN A 11 -3.07 1.31 -10.34
N ARG A 12 -1.87 0.86 -9.93
CA ARG A 12 -1.18 -0.27 -10.56
C ARG A 12 -0.75 -1.25 -9.49
N VAL A 13 -1.34 -2.43 -9.48
CA VAL A 13 -0.91 -3.54 -8.63
C VAL A 13 -0.17 -4.56 -9.49
N ARG A 14 1.05 -4.94 -9.09
CA ARG A 14 1.90 -5.88 -9.84
C ARG A 14 2.45 -6.97 -8.92
N PRO A 15 2.31 -8.26 -9.27
CA PRO A 15 2.89 -9.34 -8.48
C PRO A 15 4.42 -9.26 -8.52
N VAL A 16 5.05 -9.71 -7.44
CA VAL A 16 6.49 -9.86 -7.33
C VAL A 16 6.82 -11.32 -7.09
N SER A 17 7.57 -11.93 -8.01
CA SER A 17 8.01 -13.32 -7.88
C SER A 17 9.34 -13.42 -7.13
N ASN A 18 9.52 -14.51 -6.39
CA ASN A 18 10.79 -14.85 -5.73
C ASN A 18 11.28 -13.80 -4.70
N ALA A 19 10.38 -13.06 -4.05
CA ALA A 19 10.70 -12.00 -3.09
C ALA A 19 10.31 -12.32 -1.63
N GLY A 20 10.28 -13.60 -1.28
CA GLY A 20 9.96 -14.06 0.07
C GLY A 20 8.55 -13.64 0.49
N LYS A 21 8.45 -12.76 1.50
CA LYS A 21 7.16 -12.26 2.00
C LYS A 21 6.54 -11.16 1.14
N LEU A 22 7.26 -10.55 0.21
CA LEU A 22 6.70 -9.51 -0.67
C LEU A 22 5.94 -10.19 -1.82
N LEU A 23 4.63 -9.96 -1.88
CA LEU A 23 3.74 -10.60 -2.85
C LEU A 23 3.48 -9.71 -4.06
N ALA A 24 3.32 -8.41 -3.83
CA ALA A 24 3.03 -7.43 -4.88
C ALA A 24 3.45 -6.02 -4.48
N LEU A 25 3.55 -5.14 -5.48
CA LEU A 25 3.72 -3.70 -5.31
C LEU A 25 2.53 -2.97 -5.91
N ALA A 26 2.07 -1.94 -5.23
CA ALA A 26 1.01 -1.05 -5.65
C ALA A 26 1.54 0.39 -5.81
N ASP A 27 1.01 1.11 -6.79
CA ASP A 27 1.08 2.57 -6.85
C ASP A 27 -0.26 3.13 -6.37
N VAL A 28 -0.26 4.05 -5.40
CA VAL A 28 -1.47 4.59 -4.76
C VAL A 28 -1.53 6.10 -4.96
N SER A 29 -2.66 6.64 -5.42
CA SER A 29 -2.91 8.08 -5.43
C SER A 29 -3.81 8.52 -4.28
N ILE A 30 -3.52 9.70 -3.73
CA ILE A 30 -4.31 10.39 -2.71
C ILE A 30 -4.64 11.78 -3.27
N LEU A 31 -5.91 12.03 -3.55
CA LEU A 31 -6.41 13.31 -4.02
C LEU A 31 -7.06 14.07 -2.87
N MET A 32 -6.55 15.27 -2.58
CA MET A 32 -7.05 16.17 -1.53
C MET A 32 -7.00 17.60 -2.04
N ASP A 33 -8.09 18.34 -1.93
CA ASP A 33 -8.20 19.75 -2.33
C ASP A 33 -7.66 20.05 -3.75
N GLY A 34 -7.89 19.13 -4.69
CA GLY A 34 -7.44 19.24 -6.08
C GLY A 34 -5.96 18.91 -6.31
N VAL A 35 -5.23 18.50 -5.27
CA VAL A 35 -3.83 18.07 -5.36
C VAL A 35 -3.75 16.55 -5.26
N GLU A 36 -3.14 15.92 -6.26
CA GLU A 36 -2.87 14.48 -6.26
C GLU A 36 -1.44 14.19 -5.82
N VAL A 37 -1.30 13.31 -4.82
CA VAL A 37 -0.01 12.75 -4.40
C VAL A 37 0.00 11.27 -4.73
N VAL A 38 1.01 10.83 -5.48
CA VAL A 38 1.18 9.43 -5.85
C VAL A 38 2.32 8.80 -5.04
N ILE A 39 2.01 7.73 -4.33
CA ILE A 39 2.94 6.92 -3.54
C ILE A 39 3.27 5.67 -4.35
N HIS A 40 4.53 5.57 -4.76
CA HIS A 40 5.03 4.42 -5.49
C HIS A 40 5.58 3.34 -4.55
N GLY A 41 5.38 2.08 -4.93
CA GLY A 41 6.00 0.96 -4.24
C GLY A 41 5.38 0.65 -2.87
N VAL A 42 4.08 0.92 -2.70
CA VAL A 42 3.30 0.38 -1.59
C VAL A 42 3.35 -1.14 -1.66
N GLN A 43 3.63 -1.80 -0.54
CA GLN A 43 3.96 -3.22 -0.50
C GLN A 43 2.77 -4.03 0.00
N ILE A 44 2.41 -5.07 -0.74
CA ILE A 44 1.53 -6.13 -0.26
C ILE A 44 2.42 -7.28 0.18
N ARG A 45 2.35 -7.65 1.46
CA ARG A 45 3.19 -8.70 2.05
C ARG A 45 2.36 -9.81 2.68
N ALA A 46 2.93 -11.01 2.67
CA ALA A 46 2.46 -12.11 3.51
C ALA A 46 2.86 -11.85 4.98
N ASP A 47 1.89 -12.01 5.87
CA ASP A 47 2.09 -12.05 7.32
C ASP A 47 1.58 -13.40 7.88
N SER A 48 1.96 -13.71 9.11
CA SER A 48 1.51 -14.88 9.88
C SER A 48 -0.01 -15.08 9.89
N ASN A 49 -0.79 -14.00 9.79
CA ASN A 49 -2.25 -14.04 9.82
C ASN A 49 -2.94 -13.84 8.45
N GLY A 50 -2.17 -13.74 7.36
CA GLY A 50 -2.69 -13.52 6.01
C GLY A 50 -1.83 -12.57 5.21
N THR A 51 -2.36 -11.37 4.93
CA THR A 51 -1.66 -10.33 4.17
C THR A 51 -1.77 -8.97 4.83
N GLU A 52 -0.76 -8.14 4.63
CA GLU A 52 -0.68 -6.78 5.13
C GLU A 52 -0.26 -5.80 4.02
N VAL A 53 -0.71 -4.55 4.12
CA VAL A 53 -0.24 -3.45 3.29
C VAL A 53 0.76 -2.63 4.08
N SER A 54 1.88 -2.27 3.46
CA SER A 54 2.92 -1.47 4.10
C SER A 54 3.43 -0.37 3.17
N LEU A 55 3.73 0.78 3.75
CA LEU A 55 4.31 1.91 3.04
C LEU A 55 5.71 1.57 2.49
N PRO A 56 6.14 2.24 1.39
CA PRO A 56 7.47 2.05 0.85
C PRO A 56 8.54 2.37 1.90
N LYS A 57 9.64 1.62 1.80
CA LYS A 57 10.86 1.84 2.59
C LYS A 57 12.02 2.05 1.63
N TYR A 58 13.01 2.81 2.06
CA TYR A 58 14.27 2.94 1.34
C TYR A 58 15.41 2.38 2.18
N ARG A 59 16.49 1.99 1.50
CA ARG A 59 17.71 1.53 2.17
C ARG A 59 18.65 2.72 2.34
N ALA A 60 18.94 3.08 3.58
CA ALA A 60 19.90 4.13 3.90
C ALA A 60 21.35 3.68 3.58
N PRO A 61 22.32 4.62 3.48
CA PRO A 61 23.71 4.28 3.14
C PRO A 61 24.39 3.30 4.10
N ASP A 62 23.95 3.27 5.35
CA ASP A 62 24.39 2.32 6.38
C ASP A 62 23.78 0.91 6.23
N GLY A 63 22.91 0.72 5.24
CA GLY A 63 22.21 -0.53 4.95
C GLY A 63 20.88 -0.71 5.69
N THR A 64 20.49 0.22 6.56
CA THR A 64 19.26 0.17 7.36
C THR A 64 18.03 0.46 6.49
N TRP A 65 16.91 -0.22 6.77
CA TRP A 65 15.62 0.09 6.13
C TRP A 65 14.91 1.22 6.86
N MET A 66 14.64 2.31 6.15
CA MET A 66 14.02 3.53 6.67
C MET A 66 12.64 3.77 6.05
N THR A 67 11.75 4.38 6.82
CA THR A 67 10.43 4.83 6.36
C THR A 67 10.59 5.86 5.24
N ALA A 68 10.01 5.63 4.06
CA ALA A 68 10.06 6.59 2.96
C ALA A 68 8.98 7.68 3.06
N ILE A 69 7.82 7.32 3.61
CA ILE A 69 6.68 8.22 3.79
C ILE A 69 5.98 7.91 5.11
N SER A 70 5.57 8.95 5.82
CA SER A 70 4.71 8.85 6.99
C SER A 70 3.32 9.34 6.61
N LEU A 71 2.33 8.46 6.76
CA LEU A 71 0.92 8.83 6.64
C LEU A 71 0.27 8.92 8.03
N PRO A 72 -0.74 9.79 8.20
CA PRO A 72 -1.59 9.80 9.38
C PRO A 72 -2.46 8.53 9.41
N ASP A 73 -2.92 8.13 10.60
CA ASP A 73 -3.64 6.85 10.79
C ASP A 73 -4.98 6.82 10.04
N GLU A 74 -5.61 7.99 9.88
CA GLU A 74 -6.83 8.21 9.13
C GLU A 74 -6.72 7.79 7.66
N LEU A 75 -5.52 7.78 7.09
CA LEU A 75 -5.28 7.35 5.71
C LEU A 75 -4.79 5.89 5.61
N LYS A 76 -4.15 5.35 6.64
CA LYS A 76 -3.53 4.01 6.59
C LYS A 76 -4.54 2.89 6.38
N GLY A 77 -5.64 2.92 7.14
CA GLY A 77 -6.70 1.90 7.05
C GLY A 77 -7.37 1.89 5.67
N PRO A 78 -7.98 3.02 5.25
CA PRO A 78 -8.63 3.11 3.94
C PRO A 78 -7.69 2.82 2.76
N MET A 79 -6.42 3.24 2.84
CA MET A 79 -5.42 2.87 1.83
C MET A 79 -5.18 1.36 1.79
N GLY A 80 -5.08 0.70 2.95
CA GLY A 80 -4.95 -0.75 3.04
C GLY A 80 -6.10 -1.45 2.36
N ASP A 81 -7.33 -1.04 2.66
CA ASP A 81 -8.56 -1.63 2.09
C ASP A 81 -8.59 -1.53 0.56
N VAL A 82 -8.31 -0.33 0.02
CA VAL A 82 -8.30 -0.07 -1.43
C VAL A 82 -7.20 -0.89 -2.14
N VAL A 83 -6.01 -1.00 -1.54
CA VAL A 83 -4.92 -1.80 -2.11
C VAL A 83 -5.23 -3.30 -2.07
N MET A 84 -5.82 -3.80 -0.97
CA MET A 84 -6.21 -5.21 -0.88
C MET A 84 -7.31 -5.56 -1.88
N ALA A 85 -8.34 -4.71 -2.01
CA ALA A 85 -9.41 -4.89 -2.99
C ALA A 85 -8.85 -4.96 -4.42
N ALA A 86 -8.00 -4.00 -4.79
CA ALA A 86 -7.37 -3.99 -6.11
C ALA A 86 -6.50 -5.24 -6.36
N ALA A 87 -5.78 -5.74 -5.34
CA ALA A 87 -4.99 -6.95 -5.47
C ALA A 87 -5.85 -8.23 -5.61
N ILE A 88 -7.05 -8.26 -5.04
CA ILE A 88 -8.02 -9.34 -5.24
C ILE A 88 -8.60 -9.28 -6.66
N GLU A 89 -8.98 -8.10 -7.13
CA GLU A 89 -9.49 -7.90 -8.50
C GLU A 89 -8.48 -8.35 -9.57
N GLU A 90 -7.19 -8.05 -9.34
CA GLU A 90 -6.08 -8.48 -10.21
C GLU A 90 -5.72 -9.98 -10.05
N GLY A 91 -6.43 -10.73 -9.20
CA GLY A 91 -6.21 -12.17 -8.97
C GLY A 91 -4.90 -12.51 -8.25
N ILE A 92 -4.23 -11.51 -7.65
CA ILE A 92 -2.98 -11.68 -6.89
C ILE A 92 -3.30 -12.22 -5.50
N LEU A 93 -4.34 -11.69 -4.87
CA LEU A 93 -4.86 -12.14 -3.58
C LEU A 93 -6.20 -12.87 -3.75
N LYS A 94 -6.64 -13.51 -2.67
CA LYS A 94 -7.95 -14.16 -2.60
C LYS A 94 -8.62 -13.76 -1.30
N GLU A 95 -9.94 -13.62 -1.32
CA GLU A 95 -10.72 -13.45 -0.10
C GLU A 95 -10.54 -14.67 0.81
N ARG A 96 -10.47 -14.40 2.11
CA ARG A 96 -10.48 -15.47 3.11
C ARG A 96 -11.90 -16.05 3.17
N GLN A 97 -12.06 -17.28 2.70
CA GLN A 97 -13.31 -18.02 2.91
C GLN A 97 -13.49 -18.25 4.42
N GLN A 98 -14.64 -17.82 4.94
CA GLN A 98 -15.04 -18.03 6.34
C GLN A 98 -15.47 -19.47 6.57
#